data_AF-A0A7Y5CVP9-F1
#
_entry.id   AF-A0A7Y5CVP9-F1
#
_cell.length_a   1.000
_cell.length_b   1.000
_cell.length_c   1.000
_cell.angle_alpha   90.00
_cell.angle_beta   90.00
_cell.angle_gamma   90.00
#
_symmetry.space_group_name_H-M   'P 1'
#
loop_
_entity.id
_entity.type
_entity.pdbx_description
1 polymer ?
#
loop_
_entity_poly.entity_id
_entity_poly.type
_entity_poly.pdbx_seq_one_letter_code
_entity_poly.pdbx_strand_id
1 'polypeptide(L)'
;TAYRNDIGVTSEFEPEELFNPALGNRVGDNVPDPEVATETINNVVIYLQTLRPPLRRGAEQAQVRAGERLFGEIGCTGCHVPEMETGPSPIAALAVQRVPLYSDLLLHDLGPALADNYPEGEATGSEWRTTPLWGLGLVGELLGGTPFYLHDGRTSSLEAAILLHGGEAQKSRTNFTNLSAHERAAVLAFLNSL
;
A
#
# COMPACT_ATOMS: atom_id res chain seq x y z
N THR A 1 -3.85 -14.54 -11.49
CA THR A 1 -4.38 -13.15 -11.50
C THR A 1 -5.61 -13.08 -10.62
N ALA A 2 -6.08 -11.89 -10.20
CA ALA A 2 -7.31 -11.78 -9.40
C ALA A 2 -8.53 -12.43 -10.09
N TYR A 3 -8.64 -12.31 -11.43
CA TYR A 3 -9.66 -13.01 -12.21
C TYR A 3 -9.68 -14.52 -11.91
N ARG A 4 -8.58 -15.22 -12.16
CA ARG A 4 -8.53 -16.67 -11.96
C ARG A 4 -8.53 -17.09 -10.49
N ASN A 5 -7.69 -16.47 -9.66
CA ASN A 5 -7.41 -16.95 -8.31
C ASN A 5 -8.47 -16.55 -7.29
N ASP A 6 -9.16 -15.41 -7.49
CA ASP A 6 -10.08 -14.86 -6.50
C ASP A 6 -11.54 -15.12 -6.89
N ILE A 7 -11.86 -15.01 -8.19
CA ILE A 7 -13.24 -15.15 -8.69
C ILE A 7 -13.43 -16.29 -9.70
N GLY A 8 -12.39 -17.09 -9.99
CA GLY A 8 -12.48 -18.28 -10.83
C GLY A 8 -12.52 -18.03 -12.34
N VAL A 9 -12.27 -16.81 -12.79
CA VAL A 9 -12.44 -16.41 -14.20
C VAL A 9 -11.19 -16.64 -15.05
N THR A 10 -11.28 -17.40 -16.14
CA THR A 10 -10.14 -17.70 -17.03
C THR A 10 -9.92 -16.63 -18.10
N SER A 11 -8.66 -16.46 -18.55
CA SER A 11 -8.27 -15.50 -19.59
C SER A 11 -7.23 -16.12 -20.52
N GLU A 12 -6.93 -15.52 -21.68
CA GLU A 12 -5.86 -16.03 -22.56
C GLU A 12 -4.47 -16.11 -21.89
N PHE A 13 -4.23 -15.29 -20.86
CA PHE A 13 -2.99 -15.31 -20.08
C PHE A 13 -2.94 -16.41 -19.02
N GLU A 14 -4.11 -16.86 -18.57
CA GLU A 14 -4.32 -17.85 -17.50
C GLU A 14 -5.53 -18.71 -17.90
N PRO A 15 -5.37 -19.60 -18.89
CA PRO A 15 -6.50 -20.27 -19.54
C PRO A 15 -7.01 -21.48 -18.77
N GLU A 16 -6.30 -21.89 -17.72
CA GLU A 16 -6.64 -23.11 -17.00
C GLU A 16 -7.43 -22.82 -15.73
N GLU A 17 -8.53 -23.54 -15.57
CA GLU A 17 -9.34 -23.55 -14.36
C GLU A 17 -8.55 -23.87 -13.08
N LEU A 18 -9.07 -23.38 -11.95
CA LEU A 18 -8.51 -23.69 -10.64
C LEU A 18 -8.66 -25.19 -10.32
N PHE A 19 -7.56 -25.79 -9.86
CA PHE A 19 -7.57 -27.15 -9.38
C PHE A 19 -8.10 -27.20 -7.95
N ASN A 20 -9.07 -28.08 -7.69
CA ASN A 20 -9.56 -28.37 -6.35
C ASN A 20 -9.00 -29.71 -5.85
N PRO A 21 -8.03 -29.68 -4.92
CA PRO A 21 -7.42 -30.90 -4.40
C PRO A 21 -8.39 -31.83 -3.68
N ALA A 22 -9.46 -31.31 -3.08
CA ALA A 22 -10.45 -32.12 -2.38
C ALA A 22 -11.32 -32.94 -3.34
N LEU A 23 -11.53 -32.45 -4.56
CA LEU A 23 -12.25 -33.17 -5.62
C LEU A 23 -11.30 -33.91 -6.57
N GLY A 24 -10.00 -33.65 -6.50
CA GLY A 24 -9.01 -34.21 -7.42
C GLY A 24 -9.22 -33.78 -8.88
N ASN A 25 -9.91 -32.67 -9.11
CA ASN A 25 -10.28 -32.20 -10.44
C ASN A 25 -10.27 -30.67 -10.52
N ARG A 26 -10.23 -30.14 -11.74
CA ARG A 26 -10.47 -28.71 -11.98
C ARG A 26 -11.94 -28.39 -11.73
N VAL A 27 -12.21 -27.29 -11.06
CA VAL A 27 -13.58 -26.82 -10.78
C VAL A 27 -14.05 -26.03 -11.98
N GLY A 28 -14.37 -26.73 -13.07
CA GLY A 28 -14.98 -26.10 -14.23
C GLY A 28 -16.45 -25.78 -13.96
N ASP A 29 -16.90 -24.62 -14.39
CA ASP A 29 -18.31 -24.20 -14.32
C ASP A 29 -19.13 -24.57 -15.58
N ASN A 30 -18.49 -25.23 -16.55
CA ASN A 30 -18.98 -25.58 -17.89
C ASN A 30 -19.13 -24.39 -18.85
N VAL A 31 -18.54 -23.24 -18.52
CA VAL A 31 -18.37 -22.14 -19.45
C VAL A 31 -17.14 -22.41 -20.33
N PRO A 32 -17.18 -22.10 -21.64
CA PRO A 32 -16.01 -22.25 -22.50
C PRO A 32 -14.88 -21.29 -22.14
N ASP A 33 -13.67 -21.84 -21.94
CA ASP A 33 -12.45 -21.06 -21.72
C ASP A 33 -11.82 -20.51 -23.02
N PRO A 34 -11.15 -19.34 -22.99
CA PRO A 34 -11.11 -18.41 -21.85
C PRO A 34 -12.42 -17.62 -21.72
N GLU A 35 -12.86 -17.40 -20.49
CA GLU A 35 -14.13 -16.74 -20.20
C GLU A 35 -14.09 -15.21 -20.44
N VAL A 36 -12.93 -14.58 -20.24
CA VAL A 36 -12.75 -13.16 -20.53
C VAL A 36 -11.81 -12.90 -21.70
N ALA A 37 -12.25 -12.01 -22.59
CA ALA A 37 -11.46 -11.55 -23.71
C ALA A 37 -10.22 -10.75 -23.25
N THR A 38 -9.13 -10.88 -23.99
CA THR A 38 -7.88 -10.14 -23.76
C THR A 38 -8.08 -8.62 -23.76
N GLU A 39 -9.02 -8.10 -24.56
CA GLU A 39 -9.38 -6.68 -24.55
C GLU A 39 -9.90 -6.22 -23.18
N THR A 40 -10.72 -7.02 -22.51
CA THR A 40 -11.23 -6.72 -21.16
C THR A 40 -10.07 -6.62 -20.16
N ILE A 41 -9.14 -7.56 -20.19
CA ILE A 41 -7.94 -7.54 -19.34
C ILE A 41 -7.11 -6.28 -19.61
N ASN A 42 -6.85 -5.97 -20.87
CA ASN A 42 -6.08 -4.79 -21.26
C ASN A 42 -6.77 -3.48 -20.82
N ASN A 43 -8.10 -3.41 -20.92
CA ASN A 43 -8.89 -2.25 -20.47
C ASN A 43 -8.80 -2.06 -18.94
N VAL A 44 -8.77 -3.14 -18.16
CA VAL A 44 -8.55 -3.05 -16.71
C VAL A 44 -7.11 -2.63 -16.39
N VAL A 45 -6.12 -3.20 -17.08
CA VAL A 45 -4.71 -2.83 -16.89
C VAL A 45 -4.48 -1.35 -17.19
N ILE A 46 -4.95 -0.84 -18.34
CA ILE A 46 -4.76 0.58 -18.68
C ILE A 46 -5.51 1.50 -17.70
N TYR A 47 -6.70 1.09 -17.25
CA TYR A 47 -7.44 1.83 -16.22
C TYR A 47 -6.63 1.92 -14.93
N LEU A 48 -6.15 0.80 -14.38
CA LEU A 48 -5.36 0.77 -13.15
C LEU A 48 -4.05 1.55 -13.27
N GLN A 49 -3.37 1.47 -14.40
CA GLN A 49 -2.13 2.21 -14.66
C GLN A 49 -2.33 3.73 -14.75
N THR A 50 -3.52 4.18 -15.18
CA THR A 50 -3.79 5.60 -15.44
C THR A 50 -4.64 6.27 -14.36
N LEU A 51 -5.01 5.53 -13.32
CA LEU A 51 -5.66 6.08 -12.14
C LEU A 51 -4.72 7.07 -11.42
N ARG A 52 -5.17 8.32 -11.34
CA ARG A 52 -4.43 9.38 -10.67
C ARG A 52 -4.53 9.21 -9.14
N PRO A 53 -3.42 9.33 -8.39
CA PRO A 53 -3.48 9.38 -6.94
C PRO A 53 -4.22 10.63 -6.46
N PRO A 54 -4.84 10.60 -5.28
CA PRO A 54 -5.45 11.79 -4.69
C PRO A 54 -4.46 12.94 -4.49
N LEU A 55 -4.98 14.17 -4.52
CA LEU A 55 -4.17 15.36 -4.25
C LEU A 55 -3.97 15.56 -2.74
N ARG A 56 -2.72 15.86 -2.36
CA ARG A 56 -2.37 16.29 -1.00
C ARG A 56 -3.15 17.55 -0.62
N ARG A 57 -3.64 17.62 0.62
CA ARG A 57 -4.49 18.72 1.13
C ARG A 57 -3.76 19.52 2.22
N GLY A 58 -3.92 20.84 2.24
CA GLY A 58 -3.40 21.67 3.33
C GLY A 58 -1.86 21.68 3.47
N ALA A 59 -1.13 21.39 2.40
CA ALA A 59 0.33 21.31 2.40
C ALA A 59 0.99 22.64 2.82
N GLU A 60 0.29 23.76 2.63
CA GLU A 60 0.75 25.08 3.00
C GLU A 60 0.68 25.38 4.51
N GLN A 61 -0.10 24.62 5.28
CA GLN A 61 -0.34 24.85 6.70
C GLN A 61 0.94 24.67 7.52
N ALA A 62 1.19 25.58 8.46
CA ALA A 62 2.43 25.58 9.25
C ALA A 62 2.64 24.28 10.03
N GLN A 63 1.56 23.73 10.60
CA GLN A 63 1.60 22.47 11.34
C GLN A 63 1.93 21.27 10.44
N VAL A 64 1.37 21.22 9.22
CA VAL A 64 1.67 20.16 8.24
C VAL A 64 3.13 20.21 7.80
N ARG A 65 3.67 21.41 7.51
CA ARG A 65 5.09 21.57 7.18
C ARG A 65 6.02 21.21 8.34
N ALA A 66 5.61 21.51 9.58
CA ALA A 66 6.36 21.11 10.76
C ALA A 66 6.36 19.60 10.95
N GLY A 67 5.20 18.95 10.77
CA GLY A 67 5.06 17.50 10.81
C GLY A 67 5.88 16.78 9.75
N GLU A 68 5.93 17.30 8.53
CA GLU A 68 6.74 16.76 7.44
C GLU A 68 8.24 16.80 7.76
N ARG A 69 8.73 17.89 8.34
CA ARG A 69 10.13 17.98 8.80
C ARG A 69 10.41 16.97 9.91
N LEU A 70 9.55 16.93 10.92
CA LEU A 70 9.68 15.98 12.04
C LEU A 70 9.65 14.53 11.56
N PHE A 71 8.80 14.19 10.58
CA PHE A 71 8.73 12.87 9.96
C PHE A 71 10.07 12.44 9.36
N GLY A 72 10.78 13.36 8.70
CA GLY A 72 12.15 13.14 8.23
C GLY A 72 13.16 13.02 9.38
N GLU A 73 13.12 13.93 10.35
CA GLU A 73 14.07 13.99 11.47
C GLU A 73 14.01 12.75 12.38
N ILE A 74 12.81 12.19 12.61
CA ILE A 74 12.65 10.97 13.41
C ILE A 74 13.01 9.68 12.65
N GLY A 75 13.28 9.77 11.35
CA GLY A 75 13.76 8.67 10.51
C GLY A 75 12.68 7.86 9.79
N CYS A 76 11.44 8.36 9.68
CA CYS A 76 10.39 7.65 8.94
C CYS A 76 10.69 7.56 7.43
N THR A 77 11.46 8.52 6.90
CA THR A 77 11.89 8.56 5.50
C THR A 77 12.90 7.48 5.11
N GLY A 78 13.34 6.65 6.06
CA GLY A 78 14.17 5.46 5.78
C GLY A 78 13.47 4.45 4.87
N CYS A 79 12.15 4.28 5.04
CA CYS A 79 11.30 3.45 4.18
C CYS A 79 10.25 4.29 3.43
N HIS A 80 9.70 5.32 4.08
CA HIS A 80 8.73 6.23 3.47
C HIS A 80 9.40 7.35 2.68
N VAL A 81 10.14 6.98 1.63
CA VAL A 81 10.90 7.90 0.79
C VAL A 81 9.96 8.92 0.13
N PRO A 82 10.15 10.24 0.34
CA PRO A 82 9.16 11.24 -0.04
C PRO A 82 8.74 11.22 -1.51
N GLU A 83 9.67 10.94 -2.40
CA GLU A 83 9.45 11.03 -3.83
C GLU A 83 10.29 9.99 -4.60
N MET A 84 9.71 9.41 -5.64
CA MET A 84 10.40 8.60 -6.64
C MET A 84 10.10 9.13 -8.05
N GLU A 85 10.90 8.70 -9.02
CA GLU A 85 10.68 9.02 -10.43
C GLU A 85 10.27 7.74 -11.19
N THR A 86 9.23 7.83 -12.02
CA THR A 86 8.86 6.73 -12.91
C THR A 86 9.86 6.60 -14.07
N GLY A 87 10.01 5.38 -14.59
CA GLY A 87 10.83 5.14 -15.77
C GLY A 87 10.19 5.62 -17.08
N PRO A 88 10.88 5.41 -18.21
CA PRO A 88 10.29 5.59 -19.54
C PRO A 88 9.01 4.75 -19.69
N SER A 89 7.98 5.35 -20.29
CA SER A 89 6.69 4.68 -20.50
C SER A 89 6.10 5.05 -21.86
N PRO A 90 5.41 4.12 -22.54
CA PRO A 90 4.61 4.44 -23.73
C PRO A 90 3.39 5.30 -23.38
N ILE A 91 2.97 5.31 -22.11
CA ILE A 91 1.90 6.16 -21.62
C ILE A 91 2.53 7.49 -21.21
N ALA A 92 2.30 8.54 -22.01
CA ALA A 92 2.94 9.85 -21.82
C ALA A 92 2.71 10.42 -20.40
N ALA A 93 1.54 10.17 -19.81
CA ALA A 93 1.22 10.62 -18.45
C ALA A 93 2.03 9.91 -17.34
N LEU A 94 2.71 8.81 -17.66
CA LEU A 94 3.53 8.03 -16.72
C LEU A 94 5.03 8.09 -17.03
N ALA A 95 5.44 8.66 -18.16
CA ALA A 95 6.84 8.67 -18.57
C ALA A 95 7.62 9.74 -17.80
N VAL A 96 8.64 9.34 -17.04
CA VAL A 96 9.58 10.25 -16.35
C VAL A 96 8.84 11.30 -15.49
N GLN A 97 8.04 10.80 -14.54
CA GLN A 97 7.22 11.61 -13.65
C GLN A 97 7.77 11.53 -12.24
N ARG A 98 7.87 12.68 -11.58
CA ARG A 98 8.15 12.76 -10.13
C ARG A 98 6.86 12.47 -9.37
N VAL A 99 6.94 11.53 -8.45
CA VAL A 99 5.79 10.96 -7.74
C VAL A 99 6.02 11.05 -6.23
N PRO A 100 5.28 11.90 -5.50
CA PRO A 100 5.42 12.03 -4.05
C PRO A 100 4.69 10.90 -3.30
N LEU A 101 5.17 9.66 -3.43
CA LEU A 101 4.50 8.47 -2.90
C LEU A 101 4.73 8.21 -1.41
N TYR A 102 5.82 8.74 -0.82
CA TYR A 102 6.24 8.43 0.56
C TYR A 102 6.39 6.93 0.82
N SER A 103 7.19 6.27 -0.01
CA SER A 103 7.49 4.84 0.00
C SER A 103 8.66 4.57 -0.93
N ASP A 104 9.46 3.56 -0.62
CA ASP A 104 10.50 3.00 -1.49
C ASP A 104 10.03 1.77 -2.27
N LEU A 105 8.80 1.31 -2.00
CA LEU A 105 8.19 0.09 -2.56
C LEU A 105 8.96 -1.20 -2.24
N LEU A 106 9.87 -1.17 -1.26
CA LEU A 106 10.67 -2.33 -0.84
C LEU A 106 9.97 -3.09 0.30
N LEU A 107 10.43 -4.32 0.53
CA LEU A 107 10.06 -5.13 1.68
C LEU A 107 10.95 -4.77 2.88
N HIS A 108 10.34 -4.66 4.07
CA HIS A 108 11.04 -4.43 5.32
C HIS A 108 10.47 -5.29 6.44
N ASP A 109 11.35 -5.76 7.33
CA ASP A 109 10.93 -6.46 8.54
C ASP A 109 10.28 -5.48 9.53
N LEU A 110 8.98 -5.63 9.77
CA LEU A 110 8.23 -4.86 10.77
C LEU A 110 8.13 -5.57 12.13
N GLY A 111 8.80 -6.70 12.29
CA GLY A 111 8.92 -7.45 13.53
C GLY A 111 7.71 -8.32 13.88
N PRO A 112 7.83 -9.13 14.94
CA PRO A 112 6.89 -10.20 15.25
C PRO A 112 5.47 -9.72 15.60
N ALA A 113 5.31 -8.47 16.04
CA ALA A 113 3.98 -7.93 16.36
C ALA A 113 3.09 -7.74 15.12
N LEU A 114 3.72 -7.58 13.95
CA LEU A 114 3.06 -7.47 12.65
C LEU A 114 3.32 -8.70 11.78
N ALA A 115 3.75 -9.82 12.38
CA ALA A 115 3.92 -11.04 11.62
C ALA A 115 2.59 -11.76 11.41
N ASP A 116 2.31 -12.21 10.19
CA ASP A 116 1.16 -13.07 9.86
C ASP A 116 1.51 -14.58 9.90
N ASN A 117 2.80 -14.90 10.02
CA ASN A 117 3.37 -16.26 9.97
C ASN A 117 3.07 -17.01 8.67
N TYR A 118 2.83 -16.28 7.57
CA TYR A 118 2.58 -16.83 6.25
C TYR A 118 3.67 -16.36 5.27
N PRO A 119 4.75 -17.14 5.07
CA PRO A 119 5.79 -16.77 4.13
C PRO A 119 5.31 -16.91 2.68
N GLU A 120 5.61 -15.91 1.85
CA GLU A 120 5.30 -15.89 0.41
C GLU A 120 6.59 -15.75 -0.41
N GLY A 121 6.99 -16.82 -1.09
CA GLY A 121 8.24 -16.86 -1.83
C GLY A 121 9.45 -16.72 -0.90
N GLU A 122 10.24 -15.66 -1.11
CA GLU A 122 11.40 -15.33 -0.27
C GLU A 122 11.04 -14.40 0.90
N ALA A 123 9.84 -13.80 0.91
CA ALA A 123 9.40 -12.94 1.99
C ALA A 123 9.00 -13.77 3.22
N THR A 124 9.51 -13.38 4.37
CA THR A 124 9.10 -13.90 5.67
C THR A 124 7.75 -13.32 6.09
N GLY A 125 7.07 -13.96 7.04
CA GLY A 125 5.79 -13.48 7.54
C GLY A 125 5.84 -12.14 8.29
N SER A 126 7.02 -11.54 8.52
CA SER A 126 7.17 -10.21 9.14
C SER A 126 7.63 -9.12 8.17
N GLU A 127 7.91 -9.48 6.92
CA GLU A 127 8.33 -8.55 5.88
C GLU A 127 7.12 -8.00 5.13
N TRP A 128 7.01 -6.68 5.08
CA TRP A 128 5.90 -6.01 4.42
C TRP A 128 6.43 -4.99 3.43
N ARG A 129 5.78 -4.90 2.27
CA ARG A 129 6.06 -3.82 1.31
C ARG A 129 5.65 -2.49 1.93
N THR A 130 6.53 -1.49 1.88
CA THR A 130 6.19 -0.13 2.32
C THR A 130 5.01 0.40 1.49
N THR A 131 3.82 0.46 2.07
CA THR A 131 2.64 1.01 1.38
C THR A 131 2.84 2.52 1.17
N PRO A 132 2.65 3.05 -0.06
CA PRO A 132 2.64 4.48 -0.33
C PRO A 132 1.68 5.23 0.59
N LEU A 133 2.12 6.35 1.18
CA LEU A 133 1.29 7.15 2.09
C LEU A 133 0.44 8.20 1.37
N TRP A 134 0.57 8.35 0.06
CA TRP A 134 -0.31 9.23 -0.72
C TRP A 134 -1.80 8.83 -0.56
N GLY A 135 -2.68 9.79 -0.33
CA GLY A 135 -4.09 9.55 -0.04
C GLY A 135 -4.38 8.91 1.33
N LEU A 136 -3.40 8.77 2.23
CA LEU A 136 -3.59 8.18 3.56
C LEU A 136 -4.72 8.88 4.35
N GLY A 137 -4.78 10.21 4.30
CA GLY A 137 -5.81 10.99 4.98
C GLY A 137 -7.21 10.84 4.38
N LEU A 138 -7.37 10.12 3.27
CA LEU A 138 -8.66 9.84 2.63
C LEU A 138 -9.20 8.45 2.94
N VAL A 139 -8.40 7.56 3.52
CA VAL A 139 -8.78 6.16 3.77
C VAL A 139 -10.09 6.07 4.55
N GLY A 140 -10.27 6.90 5.59
CA GLY A 140 -11.51 6.93 6.37
C GLY A 140 -12.73 7.34 5.53
N GLU A 141 -12.60 8.35 4.67
CA GLU A 141 -13.69 8.80 3.80
C GLU A 141 -14.06 7.75 2.75
N LEU A 142 -13.06 7.12 2.14
CA LEU A 142 -13.24 6.10 1.11
C LEU A 142 -13.85 4.80 1.66
N LEU A 143 -13.64 4.50 2.95
CA LEU A 143 -14.16 3.30 3.62
C LEU A 143 -15.44 3.54 4.43
N GLY A 144 -16.15 4.65 4.19
CA GLY A 144 -17.45 4.91 4.82
C GLY A 144 -17.39 5.43 6.26
N GLY A 145 -16.27 6.06 6.65
CA GLY A 145 -16.12 6.87 7.86
C GLY A 145 -15.06 6.35 8.85
N THR A 146 -14.72 5.06 8.81
CA THR A 146 -13.74 4.46 9.72
C THR A 146 -12.55 3.92 8.92
N PRO A 147 -11.32 4.43 9.14
CA PRO A 147 -10.14 3.85 8.50
C PRO A 147 -9.73 2.54 9.19
N PHE A 148 -9.12 1.65 8.42
CA PHE A 148 -8.47 0.43 8.90
C PHE A 148 -7.03 0.43 8.38
N TYR A 149 -6.06 0.56 9.28
CA TYR A 149 -4.65 0.64 8.96
C TYR A 149 -3.92 -0.67 9.25
N LEU A 150 -2.73 -0.81 8.65
CA LEU A 150 -1.90 -2.03 8.63
C LEU A 150 -2.52 -3.11 7.74
N HIS A 151 -1.76 -4.18 7.46
CA HIS A 151 -2.15 -5.23 6.52
C HIS A 151 -3.44 -5.97 6.94
N ASP A 152 -3.72 -6.03 8.24
CA ASP A 152 -4.88 -6.73 8.80
C ASP A 152 -5.98 -5.79 9.31
N GLY A 153 -5.83 -4.48 9.08
CA GLY A 153 -6.83 -3.50 9.47
C GLY A 153 -7.06 -3.37 10.98
N ARG A 154 -6.17 -3.86 11.84
CA ARG A 154 -6.41 -3.98 13.30
C ARG A 154 -6.60 -2.66 14.04
N THR A 155 -6.31 -1.51 13.43
CA THR A 155 -6.42 -0.21 14.09
C THR A 155 -6.96 0.88 13.17
N SER A 156 -7.74 1.78 13.75
CA SER A 156 -8.26 2.99 13.11
C SER A 156 -7.51 4.26 13.50
N SER A 157 -6.40 4.14 14.26
CA SER A 157 -5.57 5.26 14.70
C SER A 157 -4.20 5.21 14.03
N LEU A 158 -3.84 6.31 13.36
CA LEU A 158 -2.49 6.50 12.80
C LEU A 158 -1.42 6.44 13.89
N GLU A 159 -1.68 7.01 15.07
CA GLU A 159 -0.74 6.93 16.19
C GLU A 159 -0.54 5.48 16.63
N ALA A 160 -1.62 4.71 16.78
CA ALA A 160 -1.52 3.29 17.12
C ALA A 160 -0.80 2.49 16.03
N ALA A 161 -1.03 2.79 14.75
CA ALA A 161 -0.31 2.17 13.64
C ALA A 161 1.21 2.45 13.73
N ILE A 162 1.62 3.70 13.98
CA ILE A 162 3.03 4.05 14.19
C ILE A 162 3.63 3.26 15.37
N LEU A 163 2.89 3.14 16.48
CA LEU A 163 3.34 2.41 17.66
C LEU A 163 3.47 0.89 17.46
N LEU A 164 2.87 0.34 16.40
CA LEU A 164 3.00 -1.08 16.03
C LEU A 164 4.20 -1.36 15.13
N HIS A 165 4.86 -0.34 14.58
CA HIS A 165 6.05 -0.53 13.75
C HIS A 165 7.23 -1.03 14.62
N GLY A 166 7.67 -2.27 14.37
CA GLY A 166 8.82 -2.91 15.00
C GLY A 166 9.97 -3.10 14.02
N GLY A 167 10.79 -4.15 14.24
CA GLY A 167 11.85 -4.56 13.32
C GLY A 167 12.77 -3.39 12.92
N GLU A 168 12.93 -3.17 11.63
CA GLU A 168 13.73 -2.08 11.06
C GLU A 168 13.22 -0.68 11.47
N ALA A 169 11.91 -0.53 11.64
CA ALA A 169 11.27 0.73 12.00
C ALA A 169 11.30 1.04 13.51
N GLN A 170 11.85 0.13 14.33
CA GLN A 170 11.90 0.24 15.79
C GLN A 170 12.51 1.57 16.28
N LYS A 171 13.58 2.04 15.62
CA LYS A 171 14.23 3.31 15.98
C LYS A 171 13.30 4.52 15.71
N SER A 172 12.66 4.55 14.55
CA SER A 172 11.74 5.63 14.17
C SER A 172 10.50 5.64 15.07
N ARG A 173 9.97 4.47 15.44
CA ARG A 173 8.92 4.36 16.46
C ARG A 173 9.35 4.97 17.79
N THR A 174 10.53 4.60 18.30
CA THR A 174 11.04 5.14 19.57
C THR A 174 11.23 6.65 19.50
N ASN A 175 11.76 7.18 18.39
CA ASN A 175 11.89 8.63 18.20
C ASN A 175 10.53 9.32 18.21
N PHE A 176 9.52 8.75 17.55
CA PHE A 176 8.14 9.26 17.60
C PHE A 176 7.58 9.29 19.04
N THR A 177 7.84 8.26 19.85
CA THR A 177 7.38 8.23 21.26
C THR A 177 8.06 9.27 22.14
N ASN A 178 9.26 9.71 21.77
CA ASN A 178 10.02 10.74 22.50
C ASN A 178 9.59 12.16 22.14
N LEU A 179 8.79 12.34 21.08
CA LEU A 179 8.24 13.64 20.70
C LEU A 179 7.22 14.14 21.74
N SER A 180 7.20 15.46 21.94
CA SER A 180 6.15 16.11 22.70
C SER A 180 4.77 15.87 22.07
N ALA A 181 3.70 16.09 22.85
CA ALA A 181 2.33 15.96 22.34
C ALA A 181 2.07 16.88 21.13
N HIS A 182 2.64 18.09 21.14
CA HIS A 182 2.50 19.04 20.03
C HIS A 182 3.24 18.55 18.76
N GLU A 183 4.44 18.01 18.91
CA GLU A 183 5.21 17.47 17.78
C GLU A 183 4.55 16.22 17.20
N ARG A 184 4.04 15.30 18.03
CA ARG A 184 3.25 14.15 17.56
C ARG A 184 2.02 14.58 16.80
N ALA A 185 1.27 15.57 17.32
CA ALA A 185 0.13 16.13 16.62
C ALA A 185 0.51 16.77 15.27
N ALA A 186 1.70 17.36 15.16
CA ALA A 186 2.20 17.88 13.88
C ALA A 186 2.48 16.75 12.88
N VAL A 187 3.17 15.68 13.29
CA VAL A 187 3.41 14.49 12.44
C VAL A 187 2.09 13.86 11.98
N LEU A 188 1.12 13.70 12.88
CA LEU A 188 -0.20 13.17 12.54
C LEU A 188 -0.96 14.11 11.59
N ALA A 189 -0.85 15.42 11.75
CA ALA A 189 -1.44 16.39 10.81
C ALA A 189 -0.81 16.27 9.41
N PHE A 190 0.50 16.07 9.34
CA PHE A 190 1.19 15.79 8.08
C PHE A 190 0.68 14.50 7.42
N LEU A 191 0.59 13.39 8.17
CA LEU A 191 0.09 12.12 7.64
C LEU A 191 -1.36 12.22 7.14
N ASN A 192 -2.23 12.96 7.85
CA ASN A 192 -3.61 13.22 7.39
C ASN A 192 -3.68 14.19 6.19
N SER A 193 -2.60 14.94 5.92
CA SER A 193 -2.51 15.82 4.76
C SER A 193 -2.29 15.04 3.46
N LEU A 194 -1.66 13.86 3.58
CA LEU A 194 -1.30 12.99 2.45
C LEU A 194 -2.53 12.34 1.82
#